data_AF-A0A0R3WU69-F1
#
_entry.id   AF-A0A0R3WU69-F1
#
_cell.length_a   1.000
_cell.length_b   1.000
_cell.length_c   1.000
_cell.angle_alpha   90.00
_cell.angle_beta   90.00
_cell.angle_gamma   90.00
#
_symmetry.space_group_name_H-M   'P 1'
#
loop_
_entity.id
_entity.type
_entity.pdbx_description
1 polymer ?
#
loop_
_entity_poly.entity_id
_entity_poly.type
_entity_poly.pdbx_seq_one_letter_code
_entity_poly.pdbx_strand_id
1 'polypeptide(L)'
;MLPQVHILNAHADDIANLVYDELTKTSSVRDCMNIDCKYYTASVQLKLIPYSYSKTDVKGTEALMICFDSGNPESWSVACDWLKLGEEEDIAVHLLICDSLSSENFRTEVFKEATKYHFEIVQLSPHCDEIEEDEEYGVARITAALVAHQWPNLVLKSSQRDICECVPAGHSQRKPKVATPEKKANQKDAFNGDEDETKIDSEMFNELFPKLVEMRTRCTSMDLEGRRKMAERVRVLKLRI
;
A
#
# COMPACT_ATOMS: atom_id res chain seq x y z
N MET A 1 -2.44 10.42 22.73
CA MET A 1 -2.42 8.95 22.92
C MET A 1 -1.78 8.34 21.68
N LEU A 2 -1.06 7.22 21.82
CA LEU A 2 -0.53 6.52 20.66
C LEU A 2 -1.69 5.84 19.91
N PRO A 3 -1.63 5.74 18.56
CA PRO A 3 -2.55 4.89 17.82
C PRO A 3 -2.41 3.43 18.26
N GLN A 4 -3.51 2.68 18.21
CA GLN A 4 -3.60 1.35 18.78
C GLN A 4 -3.73 0.28 17.69
N VAL A 5 -3.13 -0.87 17.98
CA VAL A 5 -3.29 -2.12 17.25
C VAL A 5 -3.77 -3.15 18.26
N HIS A 6 -4.94 -3.74 17.99
CA HIS A 6 -5.47 -4.81 18.82
C HIS A 6 -5.13 -6.16 18.19
N ILE A 7 -4.49 -7.03 18.98
CA ILE A 7 -4.15 -8.39 18.61
C ILE A 7 -5.07 -9.31 19.41
N LEU A 8 -6.09 -9.84 18.74
CA LEU A 8 -7.04 -10.76 19.31
C LEU A 8 -6.48 -12.18 19.31
N ASN A 9 -6.43 -12.77 20.50
CA ASN A 9 -6.24 -14.19 20.67
C ASN A 9 -7.61 -14.90 20.64
N ALA A 10 -7.94 -15.53 19.50
CA ALA A 10 -9.13 -16.37 19.36
C ALA A 10 -8.79 -17.83 19.70
N HIS A 11 -8.43 -18.16 20.94
CA HIS A 11 -7.93 -19.51 21.32
C HIS A 11 -6.65 -19.97 20.60
N ALA A 12 -5.80 -19.02 20.24
CA ALA A 12 -4.52 -19.19 19.58
C ALA A 12 -3.42 -18.37 20.31
N ASP A 13 -3.26 -18.62 21.62
CA ASP A 13 -2.27 -17.93 22.48
C ASP A 13 -0.87 -17.95 21.87
N ASP A 14 -0.42 -19.10 21.39
CA ASP A 14 0.93 -19.26 20.84
C ASP A 14 1.16 -18.37 19.61
N ILE A 15 0.17 -18.31 18.71
CA ILE A 15 0.22 -17.47 17.50
C ILE A 15 0.19 -15.99 17.89
N ALA A 16 -0.73 -15.60 18.77
CA ALA A 16 -0.91 -14.21 19.18
C ALA A 16 0.33 -13.69 19.94
N ASN A 17 0.90 -14.49 20.84
CA ASN A 17 2.12 -14.16 21.58
C ASN A 17 3.33 -14.09 20.65
N LEU A 18 3.49 -15.01 19.70
CA LEU A 18 4.58 -14.97 18.72
C LEU A 18 4.54 -13.67 17.90
N VAL A 19 3.36 -13.31 17.40
CA VAL A 19 3.17 -12.06 16.64
C VAL A 19 3.46 -10.84 17.52
N TYR A 20 2.96 -10.82 18.76
CA TYR A 20 3.20 -9.74 19.70
C TYR A 20 4.69 -9.56 20.02
N ASP A 21 5.38 -10.66 20.32
CA ASP A 21 6.79 -10.66 20.70
C ASP A 21 7.67 -10.19 19.55
N GLU A 22 7.44 -10.67 18.32
CA GLU A 22 8.23 -10.25 17.16
C GLU A 22 7.99 -8.78 16.79
N LEU A 23 6.75 -8.27 16.91
CA LEU A 23 6.47 -6.85 16.64
C LEU A 23 7.00 -5.90 17.73
N THR A 24 7.12 -6.36 18.97
CA THR A 24 7.69 -5.56 20.08
C THR A 24 9.20 -5.70 20.22
N LYS A 25 9.81 -6.70 19.59
CA LYS A 25 11.23 -7.10 19.74
C LYS A 25 12.25 -5.98 19.61
N THR A 26 11.99 -5.03 18.72
CA THR A 26 12.90 -3.91 18.42
C THR A 26 12.55 -2.64 19.18
N SER A 27 11.47 -2.65 19.96
CA SER A 27 10.98 -1.48 20.68
C SER A 27 11.67 -1.31 22.03
N SER A 28 12.07 -0.07 22.33
CA SER A 28 12.53 0.35 23.65
C SER A 28 11.38 0.66 24.62
N VAL A 29 10.16 0.81 24.09
CA VAL A 29 8.96 1.14 24.86
C VAL A 29 8.10 -0.11 24.96
N ARG A 30 7.71 -0.45 26.19
CA ARG A 30 6.82 -1.56 26.48
C ARG A 30 5.51 -1.45 25.68
N ASP A 31 5.05 -2.59 25.18
CA ASP A 31 3.78 -2.76 24.47
C ASP A 31 3.66 -1.83 23.25
N CYS A 32 4.78 -1.51 22.61
CA CYS A 32 4.83 -0.66 21.43
C CYS A 32 5.64 -1.32 20.31
N MET A 33 5.26 -1.03 19.07
CA MET A 33 6.08 -1.25 17.88
C MET A 33 6.57 0.11 17.39
N ASN A 34 7.87 0.19 17.07
CA ASN A 34 8.46 1.37 16.45
C ASN A 34 8.58 1.13 14.95
N ILE A 35 7.91 1.98 14.18
CA ILE A 35 8.02 2.01 12.73
C ILE A 35 9.08 3.04 12.38
N ASP A 36 10.14 2.58 11.72
CA ASP A 36 11.22 3.42 11.23
C ASP A 36 11.54 3.05 9.78
N CYS A 37 10.80 3.64 8.83
CA CYS A 37 10.95 3.34 7.41
C CYS A 37 11.72 4.45 6.68
N LYS A 38 11.90 4.33 5.35
CA LYS A 38 12.60 5.35 4.55
C LYS A 38 11.95 6.74 4.61
N TYR A 39 10.63 6.79 4.83
CA TYR A 39 9.84 8.00 4.65
C TYR A 39 9.43 8.66 5.96
N TYR A 40 9.23 7.88 7.02
CA TYR A 40 8.70 8.39 8.28
C TYR A 40 9.11 7.50 9.46
N THR A 41 8.91 8.06 10.66
CA THR A 41 8.94 7.32 11.93
C THR A 41 7.58 7.41 12.61
N ALA A 42 7.11 6.33 13.24
CA ALA A 42 5.91 6.32 14.07
C ALA A 42 6.08 5.33 15.24
N SER A 43 5.30 5.52 16.31
CA SER A 43 5.21 4.55 17.40
C SER A 43 3.75 4.15 17.60
N VAL A 44 3.49 2.86 17.63
CA VAL A 44 2.13 2.32 17.73
C VAL A 44 2.02 1.46 18.97
N GLN A 45 0.91 1.55 19.69
CA GLN A 45 0.68 0.75 20.89
C GLN A 45 0.03 -0.57 20.47
N LEU A 46 0.65 -1.68 20.88
CA LEU A 46 0.12 -3.02 20.69
C LEU A 46 -0.66 -3.44 21.93
N LYS A 47 -1.84 -4.03 21.73
CA LYS A 47 -2.68 -4.55 22.81
C LYS A 47 -3.09 -5.97 22.50
N LEU A 48 -2.53 -6.91 23.26
CA LEU A 48 -3.00 -8.29 23.25
C LEU A 48 -4.33 -8.35 24.01
N ILE A 49 -5.38 -8.85 23.35
CA ILE A 49 -6.72 -8.96 23.92
C ILE A 49 -7.23 -10.41 23.86
N PRO A 50 -7.86 -10.91 24.94
CA PRO A 50 -8.47 -12.25 24.94
C PRO A 50 -9.74 -12.26 24.08
N TYR A 51 -10.17 -13.45 23.64
CA TYR A 51 -11.43 -13.62 22.90
C TYR A 51 -12.67 -13.08 23.62
N SER A 52 -12.64 -13.01 24.96
CA SER A 52 -13.72 -12.49 25.80
C SER A 52 -13.73 -10.95 25.93
N TYR A 53 -12.81 -10.26 25.26
CA TYR A 53 -12.69 -8.80 25.31
C TYR A 53 -13.93 -8.12 24.71
N SER A 54 -14.31 -6.96 25.23
CA SER A 54 -15.49 -6.26 24.73
C SER A 54 -15.23 -5.68 23.34
N LYS A 55 -16.08 -6.01 22.38
CA LYS A 55 -16.02 -5.47 21.01
C LYS A 55 -16.24 -3.95 20.96
N THR A 56 -16.85 -3.35 21.99
CA THR A 56 -16.99 -1.88 22.09
C THR A 56 -15.68 -1.17 22.39
N ASP A 57 -14.69 -1.88 22.90
CA ASP A 57 -13.44 -1.28 23.41
C ASP A 57 -12.35 -1.24 22.33
N VAL A 58 -12.66 -1.78 21.16
CA VAL A 58 -11.82 -1.77 19.95
C VAL A 58 -12.12 -0.55 19.08
N LYS A 59 -13.14 0.25 19.42
CA LYS A 59 -13.54 1.45 18.68
C LYS A 59 -12.40 2.46 18.61
N GLY A 60 -12.14 2.97 17.41
CA GLY A 60 -11.05 3.92 17.16
C GLY A 60 -9.64 3.30 17.18
N THR A 61 -9.53 1.97 17.06
CA THR A 61 -8.27 1.31 16.73
C THR A 61 -7.92 1.56 15.26
N GLU A 62 -6.64 1.65 14.95
CA GLU A 62 -6.16 1.80 13.57
C GLU A 62 -6.03 0.45 12.87
N ALA A 63 -5.73 -0.59 13.65
CA ALA A 63 -5.57 -1.95 13.16
C ALA A 63 -6.20 -2.98 14.09
N LEU A 64 -6.76 -4.03 13.48
CA LEU A 64 -7.28 -5.22 14.14
C LEU A 64 -6.64 -6.46 13.52
N MET A 65 -5.99 -7.25 14.36
CA MET A 65 -5.32 -8.49 14.00
C MET A 65 -6.00 -9.64 14.74
N ILE A 66 -6.55 -10.61 14.01
CA ILE A 66 -7.24 -11.76 14.59
C ILE A 66 -6.34 -12.98 14.42
N CYS A 67 -5.82 -13.51 15.52
CA CYS A 67 -5.02 -14.74 15.53
C CYS A 67 -5.91 -15.93 15.84
N PHE A 68 -5.93 -16.93 14.97
CA PHE A 68 -6.70 -18.16 15.13
C PHE A 68 -5.87 -19.40 14.80
N ASP A 69 -6.23 -20.52 15.41
CA ASP A 69 -5.64 -21.83 15.18
C ASP A 69 -6.52 -22.61 14.19
N SER A 70 -5.94 -22.92 13.02
CA SER A 70 -6.62 -23.66 11.96
C SER A 70 -6.94 -25.12 12.33
N GLY A 71 -6.25 -25.67 13.33
CA GLY A 71 -6.53 -26.99 13.89
C GLY A 71 -7.68 -27.01 14.90
N ASN A 72 -8.16 -25.84 15.35
CA ASN A 72 -9.18 -25.71 16.38
C ASN A 72 -10.48 -25.08 15.84
N PRO A 73 -11.58 -25.85 15.68
CA PRO A 73 -12.85 -25.32 15.20
C PRO A 73 -13.48 -24.23 16.09
N GLU A 74 -13.24 -24.28 17.41
CA GLU A 74 -13.73 -23.25 18.34
C GLU A 74 -12.98 -21.94 18.11
N SER A 75 -11.67 -22.01 17.86
CA SER A 75 -10.85 -20.87 17.47
C SER A 75 -11.39 -20.18 16.21
N TRP A 76 -11.71 -20.97 15.17
CA TRP A 76 -12.31 -20.45 13.95
C TRP A 76 -13.68 -19.80 14.20
N SER A 77 -14.54 -20.43 15.00
CA SER A 77 -15.85 -19.86 15.35
C SER A 77 -15.72 -18.49 16.02
N VAL A 78 -14.77 -18.34 16.94
CA VAL A 78 -14.48 -17.05 17.58
C VAL A 78 -13.96 -16.04 16.57
N ALA A 79 -13.05 -16.44 15.69
CA ALA A 79 -12.53 -15.56 14.63
C ALA A 79 -13.66 -15.04 13.73
N CYS A 80 -14.58 -15.91 13.28
CA CYS A 80 -15.75 -15.52 12.48
C CYS A 80 -16.63 -14.49 13.19
N ASP A 81 -16.80 -14.60 14.50
CA ASP A 81 -17.58 -13.62 15.26
C ASP A 81 -16.90 -12.26 15.33
N TRP A 82 -15.57 -12.22 15.34
CA TRP A 82 -14.80 -10.99 15.33
C TRP A 82 -14.63 -10.39 13.93
N LEU A 83 -14.61 -11.19 12.86
CA LEU A 83 -14.61 -10.68 11.48
C LEU A 83 -15.81 -9.77 11.20
N LYS A 84 -16.98 -10.11 11.73
CA LYS A 84 -18.21 -9.30 11.62
C LYS A 84 -18.06 -7.88 12.17
N LEU A 85 -17.16 -7.68 13.15
CA LEU A 85 -16.92 -6.38 13.77
C LEU A 85 -16.17 -5.43 12.82
N GLY A 86 -15.32 -5.95 11.93
CA GLY A 86 -14.53 -5.13 11.01
C GLY A 86 -15.38 -4.36 10.00
N GLU A 87 -16.63 -4.78 9.76
CA GLU A 87 -17.58 -4.03 8.92
C GLU A 87 -18.25 -2.87 9.67
N GLU A 88 -18.39 -2.99 10.99
CA GLU A 88 -19.10 -2.01 11.83
C GLU A 88 -18.21 -0.84 12.25
N GLU A 89 -16.90 -1.05 12.25
CA GLU A 89 -15.90 -0.09 12.73
C GLU A 89 -15.00 0.38 11.58
N ASP A 90 -14.66 1.67 11.56
CA ASP A 90 -13.77 2.29 10.56
C ASP A 90 -12.29 2.00 10.88
N ILE A 91 -11.93 0.71 10.89
CA ILE A 91 -10.58 0.23 11.16
C ILE A 91 -9.83 0.15 9.83
N ALA A 92 -8.65 0.76 9.75
CA ALA A 92 -7.93 0.88 8.49
C ALA A 92 -7.21 -0.41 8.07
N VAL A 93 -6.71 -1.19 9.03
CA VAL A 93 -5.94 -2.41 8.77
C VAL A 93 -6.61 -3.62 9.41
N HIS A 94 -6.92 -4.62 8.59
CA HIS A 94 -7.60 -5.85 8.99
C HIS A 94 -6.76 -7.07 8.61
N LEU A 95 -6.17 -7.76 9.59
CA LEU A 95 -5.34 -8.94 9.36
C LEU A 95 -5.94 -10.17 10.06
N LEU A 96 -6.09 -11.26 9.32
CA LEU A 96 -6.50 -12.57 9.83
C LEU A 96 -5.29 -13.50 9.76
N ILE A 97 -4.83 -13.97 10.91
CA ILE A 97 -3.52 -14.58 11.08
C ILE A 97 -3.68 -16.02 11.60
N CYS A 98 -2.98 -16.94 10.95
CA CYS A 98 -2.87 -18.33 11.39
C CYS A 98 -1.46 -18.85 11.11
N ASP A 99 -1.12 -20.02 11.65
CA ASP A 99 0.16 -20.66 11.32
C ASP A 99 0.18 -21.14 9.86
N SER A 100 -0.72 -22.06 9.50
CA SER A 100 -0.87 -22.58 8.14
C SER A 100 -2.29 -23.09 7.87
N LEU A 101 -2.70 -23.15 6.60
CA LEU A 101 -3.99 -23.67 6.14
C LEU A 101 -3.81 -24.95 5.31
N SER A 102 -3.98 -26.11 5.95
CA SER A 102 -3.66 -27.42 5.34
C SER A 102 -4.81 -28.09 4.57
N SER A 103 -6.06 -27.73 4.84
CA SER A 103 -7.23 -28.34 4.19
C SER A 103 -7.82 -27.41 3.14
N GLU A 104 -7.91 -27.84 1.88
CA GLU A 104 -8.46 -27.05 0.76
C GLU A 104 -9.89 -26.53 1.02
N ASN A 105 -10.74 -27.35 1.63
CA ASN A 105 -12.12 -26.94 1.96
C ASN A 105 -12.12 -25.84 3.01
N PHE A 106 -11.32 -25.99 4.07
CA PHE A 106 -11.21 -25.01 5.13
C PHE A 106 -10.53 -23.73 4.65
N ARG A 107 -9.49 -23.86 3.82
CA ARG A 107 -8.83 -22.74 3.13
C ARG A 107 -9.87 -21.94 2.34
N THR A 108 -10.66 -22.59 1.50
CA THR A 108 -11.72 -21.91 0.71
C THR A 108 -12.71 -21.16 1.61
N GLU A 109 -13.10 -21.74 2.75
CA GLU A 109 -13.97 -21.09 3.73
C GLU A 109 -13.32 -19.86 4.36
N VAL A 110 -12.07 -19.97 4.81
CA VAL A 110 -11.31 -18.87 5.42
C VAL A 110 -11.14 -17.72 4.44
N PHE A 111 -10.71 -17.98 3.19
CA PHE A 111 -10.58 -16.97 2.14
C PHE A 111 -11.90 -16.27 1.82
N LYS A 112 -13.00 -17.02 1.78
CA LYS A 112 -14.33 -16.47 1.54
C LYS A 112 -14.77 -15.52 2.64
N GLU A 113 -14.67 -15.92 3.91
CA GLU A 113 -15.10 -15.07 5.03
C GLU A 113 -14.15 -13.87 5.22
N ALA A 114 -12.83 -14.05 5.07
CA ALA A 114 -11.87 -12.95 5.14
C ALA A 114 -12.15 -11.89 4.05
N THR A 115 -12.35 -12.32 2.80
CA THR A 115 -12.67 -11.41 1.68
C THR A 115 -13.98 -10.65 1.93
N LYS A 116 -15.00 -11.35 2.44
CA LYS A 116 -16.30 -10.76 2.75
C LYS A 116 -16.20 -9.62 3.77
N TYR A 117 -15.31 -9.73 4.75
CA TYR A 117 -15.10 -8.74 5.80
C TYR A 117 -13.84 -7.87 5.59
N HIS A 118 -13.25 -7.90 4.39
CA HIS A 118 -12.07 -7.11 4.02
C HIS A 118 -10.81 -7.37 4.87
N PHE A 119 -10.67 -8.59 5.39
CA PHE A 119 -9.45 -9.03 6.06
C PHE A 119 -8.45 -9.59 5.06
N GLU A 120 -7.19 -9.20 5.21
CA GLU A 120 -6.07 -9.86 4.57
C GLU A 120 -5.66 -11.09 5.39
N ILE A 121 -5.45 -12.23 4.72
CA ILE A 121 -4.98 -13.46 5.38
C ILE A 121 -3.46 -13.47 5.39
N VAL A 122 -2.87 -13.71 6.56
CA VAL A 122 -1.43 -13.91 6.71
C VAL A 122 -1.17 -15.26 7.37
N GLN A 123 -0.47 -16.13 6.65
CA GLN A 123 0.06 -17.38 7.19
C GLN A 123 1.47 -17.15 7.74
N LEU A 124 1.74 -17.58 8.97
CA LEU A 124 3.08 -17.50 9.56
C LEU A 124 4.06 -18.47 8.91
N SER A 125 3.55 -19.64 8.51
CA SER A 125 4.30 -20.76 7.97
C SER A 125 3.57 -21.34 6.74
N PRO A 126 3.41 -20.58 5.64
CA PRO A 126 2.74 -21.09 4.43
C PRO A 126 3.52 -22.27 3.83
N HIS A 127 2.81 -23.13 3.08
CA HIS A 127 3.47 -24.19 2.33
C HIS A 127 4.35 -23.59 1.22
N CYS A 128 5.50 -24.20 0.90
CA CYS A 128 6.45 -23.65 -0.09
C CYS A 128 5.81 -23.39 -1.46
N ASP A 129 4.85 -24.21 -1.86
CA ASP A 129 4.14 -24.07 -3.14
C ASP A 129 3.19 -22.86 -3.20
N GLU A 130 2.92 -22.22 -2.06
CA GLU A 130 2.05 -21.04 -1.95
C GLU A 130 2.81 -19.71 -1.91
N ILE A 131 4.13 -19.77 -1.79
CA ILE A 131 4.97 -18.57 -1.69
C ILE A 131 5.33 -18.13 -3.10
N GLU A 132 4.79 -16.99 -3.54
CA GLU A 132 5.21 -16.36 -4.79
C GLU A 132 6.61 -15.72 -4.64
N GLU A 133 7.38 -15.67 -5.73
CA GLU A 133 8.71 -15.04 -5.71
C GLU A 133 8.59 -13.56 -5.29
N ASP A 134 9.47 -13.14 -4.38
CA ASP A 134 9.53 -11.79 -3.80
C ASP A 134 8.34 -11.39 -2.90
N GLU A 135 7.40 -12.29 -2.59
CA GLU A 135 6.34 -12.01 -1.63
C GLU A 135 6.77 -12.24 -0.18
N GLU A 136 6.44 -11.28 0.68
CA GLU A 136 6.62 -11.41 2.12
C GLU A 136 5.49 -12.25 2.72
N TYR A 137 5.83 -13.11 3.69
CA TYR A 137 4.87 -13.88 4.49
C TYR A 137 5.14 -13.73 5.99
N GLY A 138 4.24 -14.30 6.81
CA GLY A 138 4.33 -14.29 8.26
C GLY A 138 4.52 -12.89 8.87
N VAL A 139 5.40 -12.78 9.86
CA VAL A 139 5.60 -11.51 10.58
C VAL A 139 6.19 -10.42 9.69
N ALA A 140 6.95 -10.75 8.65
CA ALA A 140 7.44 -9.78 7.68
C ALA A 140 6.27 -9.12 6.95
N ARG A 141 5.31 -9.92 6.48
CA ARG A 141 4.10 -9.41 5.82
C ARG A 141 3.24 -8.55 6.75
N ILE A 142 3.05 -9.00 7.98
CA ILE A 142 2.34 -8.22 9.03
C ILE A 142 3.03 -6.86 9.21
N THR A 143 4.36 -6.87 9.34
CA THR A 143 5.16 -5.67 9.51
C THR A 143 4.99 -4.73 8.31
N ALA A 144 5.03 -5.24 7.08
CA ALA A 144 4.84 -4.42 5.89
C ALA A 144 3.43 -3.82 5.80
N ALA A 145 2.39 -4.57 6.14
CA ALA A 145 1.03 -4.02 6.22
C ALA A 145 0.95 -2.85 7.22
N LEU A 146 1.55 -3.00 8.40
CA LEU A 146 1.60 -1.94 9.42
C LEU A 146 2.46 -0.75 8.97
N VAL A 147 3.60 -0.98 8.31
CA VAL A 147 4.49 0.09 7.79
C VAL A 147 3.85 0.83 6.61
N ALA A 148 3.01 0.17 5.81
CA ALA A 148 2.30 0.79 4.71
C ALA A 148 1.16 1.73 5.19
N HIS A 149 0.66 1.52 6.41
CA HIS A 149 -0.40 2.35 6.98
C HIS A 149 0.07 3.79 7.28
N GLN A 150 -0.85 4.74 7.11
CA GLN A 150 -0.61 6.16 7.40
C GLN A 150 -1.00 6.48 8.84
N TRP A 151 -0.06 6.26 9.76
CA TRP A 151 -0.30 6.49 11.18
C TRP A 151 -0.57 7.96 11.54
N PRO A 152 -1.58 8.26 12.38
CA PRO A 152 -1.90 9.62 12.79
C PRO A 152 -0.75 10.39 13.46
N ASN A 153 0.20 9.66 14.05
CA ASN A 153 1.37 10.22 14.73
C ASN A 153 2.68 10.05 13.93
N LEU A 154 2.61 9.75 12.62
CA LEU A 154 3.80 9.64 11.80
C LEU A 154 4.54 10.98 11.72
N VAL A 155 5.86 10.91 11.77
CA VAL A 155 6.78 12.05 11.58
C VAL A 155 7.59 11.80 10.33
N LEU A 156 7.40 12.64 9.31
CA LEU A 156 8.13 12.52 8.05
C LEU A 156 9.62 12.76 8.28
N LYS A 157 10.45 11.87 7.73
CA LYS A 157 11.88 12.13 7.61
C LYS A 157 12.05 13.20 6.56
N SER A 158 12.61 14.35 6.94
CA SER A 158 12.94 15.41 5.99
C SER A 158 13.94 14.85 4.98
N SER A 159 13.48 14.51 3.78
CA SER A 159 14.39 14.36 2.66
C SER A 159 15.04 15.72 2.46
N GLN A 160 16.36 15.83 2.62
CA GLN A 160 17.14 16.88 1.96
C GLN A 160 16.96 16.71 0.45
N ARG A 161 15.79 17.06 -0.06
CA ARG A 161 15.61 17.45 -1.43
C ARG A 161 15.76 18.94 -1.36
N ASP A 162 16.92 19.43 -1.75
CA ASP A 162 17.12 20.82 -2.10
C ASP A 162 15.99 21.19 -3.05
N ILE A 163 14.96 21.83 -2.50
CA ILE A 163 13.92 22.47 -3.30
C ILE A 163 14.67 23.59 -3.99
N CYS A 164 15.08 23.31 -5.23
CA CYS A 164 15.54 24.31 -6.18
C CYS A 164 14.52 25.45 -6.12
N GLU A 165 14.96 26.61 -5.61
CA GLU A 165 14.14 27.80 -5.50
C GLU A 165 13.42 28.03 -6.82
N CYS A 166 12.09 28.00 -6.77
CA CYS A 166 11.28 28.49 -7.87
C CYS A 166 11.57 29.99 -8.01
N VAL A 167 12.44 30.32 -8.96
CA VAL A 167 12.75 31.69 -9.38
C VAL A 167 11.42 32.40 -9.67
N PRO A 168 11.13 33.57 -9.05
CA PRO A 168 9.90 34.29 -9.33
C PRO A 168 9.84 34.71 -10.80
N ALA A 169 8.67 34.51 -11.39
CA ALA A 169 8.35 34.83 -12.78
C ALA A 169 8.59 36.31 -13.08
N GLY A 170 9.73 36.63 -13.68
CA GLY A 170 10.04 37.90 -14.32
C GLY A 170 10.18 37.73 -15.82
N HIS A 171 9.06 37.59 -16.54
CA HIS A 171 9.03 37.66 -18.00
C HIS A 171 9.29 39.11 -18.45
N SER A 172 10.54 39.47 -18.69
CA SER A 172 10.90 40.64 -19.51
C SER A 172 11.34 40.17 -20.89
N GLN A 173 10.56 40.57 -21.90
CA GLN A 173 10.75 40.22 -23.30
C GLN A 173 12.15 40.59 -23.80
N ARG A 174 12.89 39.61 -24.33
CA ARG A 174 13.97 39.87 -25.30
C ARG A 174 13.94 38.87 -26.45
N LYS A 175 13.90 39.44 -27.65
CA LYS A 175 13.82 38.80 -28.98
C LYS A 175 15.01 37.87 -29.26
N PRO A 176 14.84 36.77 -30.01
CA PRO A 176 15.95 35.97 -30.49
C PRO A 176 16.57 36.61 -31.75
N LYS A 177 17.90 36.77 -31.75
CA LYS A 177 18.70 37.01 -32.96
C LYS A 177 19.53 35.77 -33.27
N VAL A 178 19.47 35.40 -34.54
CA VAL A 178 20.11 34.27 -35.22
C VAL A 178 21.64 34.37 -35.21
N ALA A 179 22.32 33.24 -34.97
CA ALA A 179 23.63 32.93 -35.57
C ALA A 179 23.86 31.41 -35.51
N THR A 180 24.21 30.84 -36.67
CA THR A 180 24.54 29.42 -36.93
C THR A 180 26.08 29.25 -36.94
N PRO A 181 26.64 28.05 -37.24
CA PRO A 181 27.21 27.09 -36.29
C PRO A 181 28.76 26.99 -36.36
N GLU A 182 29.41 26.51 -35.30
CA GLU A 182 30.77 25.97 -35.42
C GLU A 182 30.94 24.63 -34.69
N LYS A 183 31.44 23.65 -35.45
CA LYS A 183 31.86 22.31 -35.05
C LYS A 183 33.22 22.36 -34.35
N LYS A 184 33.40 21.65 -33.24
CA LYS A 184 34.66 20.94 -32.94
C LYS A 184 34.39 19.64 -32.18
N ALA A 185 35.28 18.69 -32.42
CA ALA A 185 35.11 17.25 -32.32
C ALA A 185 35.67 16.62 -31.03
N ASN A 186 35.18 15.40 -30.77
CA ASN A 186 35.80 14.25 -30.11
C ASN A 186 36.37 14.39 -28.69
N GLN A 187 35.81 13.60 -27.77
CA GLN A 187 36.57 12.45 -27.27
C GLN A 187 35.64 11.28 -26.92
N LYS A 188 36.06 10.09 -27.35
CA LYS A 188 35.46 8.78 -27.10
C LYS A 188 35.92 8.30 -25.73
N ASP A 189 35.05 7.65 -24.98
CA ASP A 189 35.41 6.41 -24.29
C ASP A 189 34.20 5.48 -24.36
N ALA A 190 34.46 4.28 -24.86
CA ALA A 190 33.50 3.22 -25.06
C ALA A 190 33.82 2.11 -24.05
N PHE A 191 32.81 1.57 -23.37
CA PHE A 191 32.77 0.14 -23.11
C PHE A 191 31.33 -0.35 -23.08
N ASN A 192 31.13 -1.42 -23.86
CA ASN A 192 29.85 -2.01 -24.25
C ASN A 192 29.17 -2.79 -23.13
N GLY A 193 27.84 -2.71 -23.12
CA GLY A 193 26.93 -3.74 -22.64
C GLY A 193 25.64 -3.60 -23.44
N ASP A 194 25.49 -4.45 -24.47
CA ASP A 194 24.25 -4.63 -25.24
C ASP A 194 23.16 -5.19 -24.31
N GLU A 195 21.95 -4.64 -24.37
CA GLU A 195 20.70 -5.37 -24.69
C GLU A 195 19.51 -4.38 -24.65
N ASP A 196 19.32 -3.78 -25.82
CA ASP A 196 18.08 -3.41 -26.50
C ASP A 196 16.73 -3.75 -25.81
N GLU A 197 16.08 -2.79 -25.14
CA GLU A 197 14.62 -2.82 -24.79
C GLU A 197 14.03 -1.45 -24.36
N THR A 198 14.61 -0.28 -24.71
CA THR A 198 14.09 1.02 -24.19
C THR A 198 13.92 2.15 -25.22
N LYS A 199 14.00 1.88 -26.52
CA LYS A 199 13.76 2.92 -27.54
C LYS A 199 12.29 3.15 -27.90
N ILE A 200 11.39 2.26 -27.51
CA ILE A 200 9.95 2.44 -27.68
C ILE A 200 9.40 3.04 -26.39
N ASP A 201 9.54 4.37 -26.22
CA ASP A 201 8.44 5.21 -25.68
C ASP A 201 8.81 6.66 -25.42
N SER A 202 10.08 7.06 -25.48
CA SER A 202 10.41 8.47 -25.22
C SER A 202 9.80 9.41 -26.26
N GLU A 203 9.81 9.05 -27.55
CA GLU A 203 9.19 9.87 -28.60
C GLU A 203 7.66 9.82 -28.56
N MET A 204 7.07 8.64 -28.28
CA MET A 204 5.62 8.49 -28.19
C MET A 204 5.04 9.24 -26.98
N PHE A 205 5.73 9.19 -25.84
CA PHE A 205 5.37 9.94 -24.63
C PHE A 205 5.52 11.46 -24.82
N ASN A 206 6.58 11.90 -25.51
CA ASN A 206 6.77 13.32 -25.84
C ASN A 206 5.72 13.87 -26.81
N GLU A 207 5.12 13.03 -27.67
CA GLU A 207 3.98 13.41 -28.50
C GLU A 207 2.63 13.44 -27.77
N LEU A 208 2.52 12.71 -26.66
CA LEU A 208 1.28 12.56 -25.89
C LEU A 208 0.92 13.83 -25.12
N PHE A 209 1.90 14.51 -24.51
CA PHE A 209 1.64 15.74 -23.75
C PHE A 209 1.06 16.89 -24.58
N PRO A 210 1.61 17.22 -25.77
CA PRO A 210 1.01 18.21 -26.64
C PRO A 210 -0.45 17.89 -26.98
N LYS A 211 -0.76 16.61 -27.28
CA LYS A 211 -2.12 16.15 -27.60
C LYS A 211 -3.07 16.30 -26.41
N LEU A 212 -2.61 16.02 -25.19
CA LEU A 212 -3.41 16.18 -23.96
C LEU A 212 -3.66 17.66 -23.62
N VAL A 213 -2.66 18.53 -23.79
CA VAL A 213 -2.81 19.98 -23.61
C VAL A 213 -3.80 20.56 -24.62
N GLU A 214 -3.71 20.12 -25.88
CA GLU A 214 -4.63 20.52 -26.92
C GLU A 214 -6.07 20.06 -26.60
N MET A 215 -6.23 18.79 -26.19
CA MET A 215 -7.53 18.24 -25.79
C MET A 215 -8.14 19.00 -24.61
N ARG A 216 -7.34 19.32 -23.59
CA ARG A 216 -7.77 20.14 -22.44
C ARG A 216 -8.25 21.51 -22.89
N THR A 217 -7.49 22.18 -23.75
CA THR A 217 -7.80 23.53 -24.25
C THR A 217 -9.12 23.53 -25.02
N ARG A 218 -9.33 22.52 -25.89
CA ARG A 218 -10.60 22.34 -26.61
C ARG A 218 -11.75 22.10 -25.64
N CYS A 219 -11.61 21.20 -24.67
CA CYS A 219 -12.65 20.93 -23.67
C CYS A 219 -13.01 22.17 -22.84
N THR A 220 -12.04 23.03 -22.50
CA THR A 220 -12.31 24.27 -21.74
C THR A 220 -12.96 25.37 -22.57
N SER A 221 -12.85 25.31 -23.90
CA SER A 221 -13.48 26.25 -24.82
C SER A 221 -14.93 25.92 -25.19
N MET A 222 -15.41 24.72 -24.82
CA MET A 222 -16.74 24.23 -25.16
C MET A 222 -17.75 24.48 -24.02
N ASP A 223 -19.00 24.75 -24.39
CA ASP A 223 -20.12 24.81 -23.44
C ASP A 223 -20.45 23.42 -22.85
N LEU A 224 -21.39 23.37 -21.91
CA LEU A 224 -21.77 22.13 -21.21
C LEU A 224 -22.23 21.03 -22.19
N GLU A 225 -22.97 21.39 -23.23
CA GLU A 225 -23.49 20.46 -24.23
C GLU A 225 -22.37 19.92 -25.14
N GLY A 226 -21.46 20.80 -25.56
CA GLY A 226 -20.28 20.42 -26.34
C GLY A 226 -19.33 19.48 -25.59
N ARG A 227 -19.11 19.74 -24.29
CA ARG A 227 -18.31 18.85 -23.42
C ARG A 227 -18.95 17.47 -23.26
N ARG A 228 -20.28 17.41 -23.11
CA ARG A 228 -21.03 16.14 -23.00
C ARG A 228 -20.88 15.28 -24.26
N LYS A 229 -21.08 15.88 -25.43
CA LYS A 229 -20.97 15.18 -26.73
C LYS A 229 -19.55 14.66 -27.02
N MET A 230 -18.52 15.36 -26.54
CA MET A 230 -17.13 14.91 -26.66
C MET A 230 -16.83 13.72 -25.74
N ALA A 231 -17.35 13.72 -24.50
CA ALA A 231 -17.21 12.60 -23.57
C ALA A 231 -17.92 11.32 -24.07
N GLU A 232 -19.06 11.46 -24.76
CA GLU A 232 -19.77 10.32 -25.37
C GLU A 232 -18.94 9.62 -26.45
N ARG A 233 -18.14 10.36 -27.24
CA ARG A 233 -17.25 9.77 -28.25
C ARG A 233 -16.13 8.92 -27.65
N VAL A 234 -15.68 9.22 -26.44
CA VAL A 234 -14.65 8.44 -25.74
C VAL A 234 -15.22 7.12 -25.19
N ARG A 235 -16.53 7.06 -24.92
CA ARG A 235 -17.20 5.87 -24.37
C ARG A 235 -17.38 4.72 -25.37
N VAL A 236 -17.41 5.01 -26.68
CA VAL A 236 -17.79 4.02 -27.71
C VAL A 236 -16.64 3.06 -28.09
N LEU A 237 -15.41 3.27 -27.60
CA LEU A 237 -14.29 2.36 -27.85
C LEU A 237 -14.16 1.20 -26.83
N LYS A 238 -15.09 1.05 -25.88
CA LYS A 238 -15.07 -0.01 -24.85
C LYS A 238 -16.18 -1.06 -24.92
N LEU A 239 -16.87 -1.20 -26.07
CA LEU A 239 -17.95 -2.20 -26.26
C LEU A 239 -17.74 -3.14 -27.46
N ARG A 240 -16.49 -3.40 -27.82
CA ARG A 240 -16.11 -4.58 -28.61
C ARG A 240 -14.96 -5.31 -27.90
N ILE A 241 -15.34 -6.04 -26.86
CA ILE A 241 -14.68 -7.28 -26.43
C ILE A 241 -15.83 -8.27 -26.27
#